data_AF-A0A9E4J942-F1
#
_entry.id   AF-A0A9E4J942-F1
#
_cell.length_a   1.000
_cell.length_b   1.000
_cell.length_c   1.000
_cell.angle_alpha   90.00
_cell.angle_beta   90.00
_cell.angle_gamma   90.00
#
_symmetry.space_group_name_H-M   'P 1'
#
loop_
_entity.id
_entity.type
_entity.pdbx_description
1 polymer ?
#
loop_
_entity_poly.entity_id
_entity_poly.type
_entity_poly.pdbx_seq_one_letter_code
_entity_poly.pdbx_strand_id
1 'polypeptide(L)'
;MASREPYHRPHRSEDQAEEVAPIQVGPVPILGRVELPREKPRSPVLWKQPPDASLAMARGRLWDEAVINQDDRVPVPDVYQYPWRAICALRITSRSGKQYVGTGWLGAPNLVVTAGHCVYLHADGGWAEEIIVLPALNGADAPRFGAVKARRFRTVDGWINGKAAGSDYGGILLDEPIGDRLGYFSLGALGDDQLKRSWANISGYPADIGSARQQYFHARLLVEVNESRLFYDIDTFSGQSGSPVWFTASDGRRIAVGIHTSGSQRENAGTRINGNVLANLRDWRRHAATDAEAVAAS
;
A
#
# COMPACT_ATOMS: atom_id res chain seq x y z
N MET A 1 50.35 8.17 -4.56
CA MET A 1 49.27 8.90 -3.86
C MET A 1 48.27 9.38 -4.90
N ALA A 2 47.08 8.80 -4.93
CA ALA A 2 45.97 9.29 -5.76
C ALA A 2 44.75 9.34 -4.84
N SER A 3 44.41 10.55 -4.41
CA SER A 3 43.26 10.86 -3.57
C SER A 3 41.98 10.56 -4.34
N ARG A 4 41.15 9.65 -3.81
CA ARG A 4 39.77 9.47 -4.26
C ARG A 4 38.95 10.61 -3.67
N GLU A 5 38.47 11.51 -4.51
CA GLU A 5 37.43 12.45 -4.10
C GLU A 5 36.13 11.69 -3.80
N PRO A 6 35.40 12.03 -2.74
CA PRO A 6 34.07 11.49 -2.51
C PRO A 6 33.10 12.05 -3.55
N TYR A 7 32.39 11.15 -4.24
CA TYR A 7 31.30 11.49 -5.14
C TYR A 7 30.16 12.15 -4.34
N HIS A 8 30.12 13.48 -4.33
CA HIS A 8 28.98 14.25 -3.85
C HIS A 8 27.84 14.12 -4.86
N ARG A 9 26.81 13.31 -4.54
CA ARG A 9 25.52 13.45 -5.21
C ARG A 9 24.88 14.78 -4.75
N PRO A 10 24.31 15.59 -5.66
CA PRO A 10 23.60 16.79 -5.26
C PRO A 10 22.39 16.40 -4.39
N HIS A 11 22.17 17.15 -3.30
CA HIS A 11 20.93 17.10 -2.54
C HIS A 11 19.77 17.41 -3.50
N ARG A 12 18.91 16.42 -3.77
CA ARG A 12 17.66 16.64 -4.49
C ARG A 12 16.78 17.53 -3.62
N SER A 13 16.34 18.66 -4.17
CA SER A 13 15.28 19.49 -3.61
C SER A 13 14.03 18.65 -3.37
N GLU A 14 13.16 19.08 -2.46
CA GLU A 14 11.87 18.47 -2.18
C GLU A 14 11.03 18.34 -3.46
N ASP A 15 11.16 17.22 -4.15
CA ASP A 15 10.47 16.96 -5.41
C ASP A 15 8.95 16.89 -5.13
N GLN A 16 8.21 17.75 -5.85
CA GLN A 16 6.76 17.57 -6.04
C GLN A 16 6.53 16.13 -6.53
N ALA A 17 5.53 15.44 -6.01
CA ALA A 17 5.23 14.10 -6.53
C ALA A 17 4.92 14.23 -8.04
N GLU A 18 5.68 13.56 -8.90
CA GLU A 18 5.20 13.27 -10.25
C GLU A 18 3.95 12.40 -10.07
N GLU A 19 2.79 13.03 -10.23
CA GLU A 19 1.47 12.46 -9.94
C GLU A 19 1.22 11.26 -10.86
N VAL A 20 1.39 10.06 -10.33
CA VAL A 20 0.77 8.87 -10.90
C VAL A 20 -0.61 8.80 -10.26
N ALA A 21 -1.61 9.41 -10.92
CA ALA A 21 -2.99 9.18 -10.52
C ALA A 21 -3.22 7.66 -10.46
N PRO A 22 -4.01 7.16 -9.50
CA PRO A 22 -4.36 5.74 -9.52
C PRO A 22 -4.94 5.41 -10.91
N ILE A 23 -4.68 4.21 -11.43
CA ILE A 23 -5.13 3.90 -12.80
C ILE A 23 -6.65 3.95 -12.84
N GLN A 24 -7.17 4.75 -13.77
CA GLN A 24 -8.58 4.68 -14.11
C GLN A 24 -8.85 3.31 -14.73
N VAL A 25 -9.69 2.53 -14.06
CA VAL A 25 -10.15 1.24 -14.56
C VAL A 25 -11.56 1.38 -15.12
N GLY A 26 -11.94 0.49 -16.04
CA GLY A 26 -13.35 0.28 -16.34
C GLY A 26 -14.11 -0.16 -15.08
N PRO A 27 -15.46 -0.15 -15.08
CA PRO A 27 -16.24 -0.58 -13.93
C PRO A 27 -15.80 -1.97 -13.48
N VAL A 28 -15.24 -2.06 -12.26
CA VAL A 28 -14.88 -3.33 -11.65
C VAL A 28 -16.12 -3.81 -10.90
N PRO A 29 -16.73 -4.96 -11.28
CA PRO A 29 -17.92 -5.44 -10.59
C PRO A 29 -17.61 -5.67 -9.11
N ILE A 30 -18.38 -5.01 -8.24
CA ILE A 30 -18.36 -5.25 -6.80
C ILE A 30 -19.06 -6.59 -6.60
N LEU A 31 -18.30 -7.62 -6.25
CA LEU A 31 -18.87 -8.88 -5.77
C LEU A 31 -19.58 -8.58 -4.45
N GLY A 32 -20.88 -8.87 -4.39
CA GLY A 32 -21.80 -8.41 -3.34
C GLY A 32 -21.34 -8.71 -1.91
N ARG A 33 -21.96 -8.01 -0.96
CA ARG A 33 -21.73 -8.18 0.49
C ARG A 33 -22.03 -9.63 0.88
N VAL A 34 -21.03 -10.37 1.36
CA VAL A 34 -21.20 -11.71 1.93
C VAL A 34 -20.93 -11.63 3.43
N GLU A 35 -21.89 -12.07 4.24
CA GLU A 35 -21.74 -12.21 5.69
C GLU A 35 -20.67 -13.27 6.01
N LEU A 36 -19.83 -12.98 7.00
CA LEU A 36 -18.69 -13.80 7.37
C LEU A 36 -19.12 -15.16 7.97
N PRO A 37 -18.58 -16.30 7.52
CA PRO A 37 -18.74 -17.56 8.23
C PRO A 37 -17.96 -17.55 9.57
N ARG A 38 -18.57 -18.10 10.63
CA ARG A 38 -18.08 -18.06 12.02
C ARG A 38 -17.05 -19.14 12.40
N GLU A 39 -16.50 -19.91 11.46
CA GLU A 39 -15.67 -21.08 11.81
C GLU A 39 -14.16 -20.90 11.58
N LYS A 40 -13.37 -21.50 12.49
CA LYS A 40 -11.90 -21.51 12.47
C LYS A 40 -11.36 -22.42 11.36
N PRO A 41 -10.34 -22.01 10.59
CA PRO A 41 -9.74 -22.86 9.56
C PRO A 41 -8.89 -23.99 10.17
N ARG A 42 -8.99 -25.19 9.59
CA ARG A 42 -8.09 -26.33 9.82
C ARG A 42 -6.80 -26.15 9.01
N SER A 43 -5.68 -26.64 9.56
CA SER A 43 -4.30 -26.46 9.08
C SER A 43 -4.06 -27.00 7.65
N PRO A 44 -3.20 -26.36 6.83
CA PRO A 44 -2.78 -26.95 5.56
C PRO A 44 -1.44 -27.70 5.62
N VAL A 45 -1.36 -28.61 4.66
CA VAL A 45 -0.39 -29.67 4.41
C VAL A 45 0.99 -29.13 3.99
N LEU A 46 2.03 -29.88 4.38
CA LEU A 46 3.45 -29.63 4.10
C LEU A 46 3.81 -30.07 2.66
N TRP A 47 4.29 -29.17 1.80
CA TRP A 47 5.03 -29.58 0.59
C TRP A 47 6.20 -28.64 0.26
N LYS A 48 7.24 -29.23 -0.35
CA LYS A 48 8.58 -28.71 -0.59
C LYS A 48 8.72 -28.11 -2.00
N GLN A 49 9.33 -26.92 -2.06
CA GLN A 49 10.00 -26.21 -3.18
C GLN A 49 9.16 -25.85 -4.44
N PRO A 50 9.16 -24.58 -4.90
CA PRO A 50 8.45 -24.16 -6.11
C PRO A 50 9.27 -24.37 -7.41
N PRO A 51 8.60 -24.60 -8.56
CA PRO A 51 9.23 -24.72 -9.88
C PRO A 51 9.54 -23.38 -10.56
N ASP A 52 10.51 -23.43 -11.48
CA ASP A 52 11.17 -22.35 -12.22
C ASP A 52 10.29 -21.48 -13.15
N ALA A 53 10.80 -20.27 -13.39
CA ALA A 53 10.29 -19.19 -14.22
C ALA A 53 10.40 -19.44 -15.74
N SER A 54 9.41 -18.95 -16.52
CA SER A 54 9.63 -18.48 -17.89
C SER A 54 8.42 -17.74 -18.51
N LEU A 55 8.73 -16.55 -19.06
CA LEU A 55 8.08 -15.78 -20.15
C LEU A 55 6.68 -15.14 -19.97
N ALA A 56 6.64 -13.81 -20.10
CA ALA A 56 6.18 -13.16 -21.35
C ALA A 56 6.49 -11.64 -21.35
N MET A 57 7.35 -11.19 -22.27
CA MET A 57 7.40 -9.81 -22.74
C MET A 57 6.49 -9.64 -23.97
N ALA A 58 5.74 -8.54 -24.07
CA ALA A 58 5.74 -7.65 -25.25
C ALA A 58 4.70 -6.50 -25.20
N ARG A 59 5.26 -5.28 -25.17
CA ARG A 59 4.91 -4.07 -25.96
C ARG A 59 3.65 -3.23 -25.59
N GLY A 60 3.92 -1.98 -25.15
CA GLY A 60 3.13 -0.82 -25.61
C GLY A 60 2.92 0.36 -24.64
N ARG A 61 3.93 1.26 -24.53
CA ARG A 61 3.91 2.69 -24.11
C ARG A 61 3.31 3.12 -22.75
N LEU A 62 4.23 3.57 -21.89
CA LEU A 62 4.23 4.73 -20.95
C LEU A 62 3.11 4.83 -19.91
N TRP A 63 3.36 4.46 -18.64
CA TRP A 63 2.94 5.16 -17.41
C TRP A 63 3.88 4.72 -16.25
N ASP A 64 4.41 5.67 -15.47
CA ASP A 64 5.52 5.48 -14.52
C ASP A 64 5.08 4.92 -13.14
N GLU A 65 5.02 3.59 -13.03
CA GLU A 65 5.57 2.82 -11.91
C GLU A 65 6.31 1.65 -12.58
N ALA A 66 7.61 1.51 -12.37
CA ALA A 66 8.42 0.70 -13.26
C ALA A 66 8.74 -0.67 -12.66
N VAL A 67 8.57 -1.69 -13.51
CA VAL A 67 9.39 -2.90 -13.45
C VAL A 67 10.83 -2.48 -13.81
N ILE A 68 11.74 -2.58 -12.86
CA ILE A 68 13.14 -2.20 -12.99
C ILE A 68 13.94 -3.46 -13.33
N ASN A 69 14.34 -3.56 -14.60
CA ASN A 69 15.02 -4.72 -15.20
C ASN A 69 14.09 -5.93 -15.42
N GLN A 70 14.37 -7.06 -14.77
CA GLN A 70 13.55 -8.27 -14.84
C GLN A 70 12.48 -8.21 -13.75
N ASP A 71 11.23 -8.48 -14.12
CA ASP A 71 10.13 -8.55 -13.16
C ASP A 71 10.31 -9.73 -12.20
N ASP A 72 10.67 -9.42 -10.95
CA ASP A 72 10.90 -10.41 -9.90
C ASP A 72 9.72 -10.51 -8.93
N ARG A 73 8.57 -9.90 -9.27
CA ARG A 73 7.34 -10.02 -8.47
C ARG A 73 6.82 -11.45 -8.52
N VAL A 74 6.53 -12.00 -7.34
CA VAL A 74 5.92 -13.32 -7.20
C VAL A 74 4.48 -13.20 -6.70
N PRO A 75 3.55 -14.02 -7.22
CA PRO A 75 2.20 -14.08 -6.66
C PRO A 75 2.27 -14.59 -5.22
N VAL A 76 1.49 -13.99 -4.33
CA VAL A 76 1.41 -14.45 -2.94
C VAL A 76 0.64 -15.78 -2.91
N PRO A 77 1.25 -16.88 -2.42
CA PRO A 77 0.67 -18.22 -2.56
C PRO A 77 -0.54 -18.47 -1.65
N ASP A 78 -0.52 -17.93 -0.43
CA ASP A 78 -1.66 -17.99 0.51
C ASP A 78 -1.91 -16.60 1.11
N VAL A 79 -2.74 -15.82 0.43
CA VAL A 79 -3.12 -14.46 0.87
C VAL A 79 -3.92 -14.46 2.18
N TYR A 80 -4.40 -15.62 2.65
CA TYR A 80 -5.21 -15.71 3.86
C TYR A 80 -4.37 -15.81 5.14
N GLN A 81 -3.05 -15.90 5.02
CA GLN A 81 -2.13 -15.84 6.16
C GLN A 81 -1.73 -14.40 6.50
N TYR A 82 -1.36 -14.18 7.76
CA TYR A 82 -0.71 -12.92 8.15
C TYR A 82 0.75 -12.92 7.61
N PRO A 83 1.24 -11.82 7.01
CA PRO A 83 0.61 -10.50 6.95
C PRO A 83 -0.26 -10.23 5.74
N TRP A 84 -0.28 -11.12 4.74
CA TRP A 84 -0.95 -10.93 3.46
C TRP A 84 -2.43 -10.55 3.60
N ARG A 85 -3.13 -11.20 4.53
CA ARG A 85 -4.55 -10.94 4.78
C ARG A 85 -4.88 -9.56 5.31
N ALA A 86 -3.87 -8.86 5.85
CA ALA A 86 -4.00 -7.49 6.34
C ALA A 86 -3.74 -6.46 5.23
N ILE A 87 -3.36 -6.89 4.04
CA ILE A 87 -3.20 -6.05 2.85
C ILE A 87 -4.48 -6.16 2.02
N CYS A 88 -4.96 -5.01 1.55
CA CYS A 88 -6.28 -4.83 0.99
C CYS A 88 -6.18 -4.24 -0.41
N ALA A 89 -6.92 -4.83 -1.36
CA ALA A 89 -7.17 -4.16 -2.62
C ALA A 89 -8.19 -3.05 -2.38
N LEU A 90 -8.00 -1.90 -3.05
CA LEU A 90 -8.91 -0.78 -3.00
C LEU A 90 -9.66 -0.66 -4.34
N ARG A 91 -10.96 -0.36 -4.26
CA ARG A 91 -11.75 0.16 -5.39
C ARG A 91 -12.23 1.55 -5.01
N ILE A 92 -11.72 2.55 -5.69
CA ILE A 92 -11.86 3.95 -5.33
C ILE A 92 -12.81 4.58 -6.35
N THR A 93 -13.92 5.14 -5.87
CA THR A 93 -14.84 5.95 -6.67
C THR A 93 -14.58 7.42 -6.36
N SER A 94 -14.28 8.21 -7.37
CA SER A 94 -14.15 9.66 -7.22
C SER A 94 -15.51 10.36 -7.22
N ARG A 95 -15.52 11.65 -6.90
CA ARG A 95 -16.74 12.48 -6.96
C ARG A 95 -17.28 12.68 -8.38
N SER A 96 -16.45 12.52 -9.40
CA SER A 96 -16.91 12.53 -10.80
C SER A 96 -17.48 11.17 -11.25
N GLY A 97 -17.40 10.15 -10.39
CA GLY A 97 -17.87 8.78 -10.67
C GLY A 97 -16.84 7.89 -11.36
N LYS A 98 -15.62 8.38 -11.63
CA LYS A 98 -14.55 7.55 -12.20
C LYS A 98 -14.06 6.52 -11.18
N GLN A 99 -13.58 5.41 -11.71
CA GLN A 99 -13.15 4.25 -10.95
C GLN A 99 -11.64 4.10 -10.99
N TYR A 100 -11.07 3.84 -9.84
CA TYR A 100 -9.64 3.77 -9.60
C TYR A 100 -9.29 2.55 -8.75
N VAL A 101 -8.05 2.09 -8.85
CA VAL A 101 -7.52 1.00 -8.02
C VAL A 101 -6.31 1.44 -7.24
N GLY A 102 -6.11 0.83 -6.08
CA GLY A 102 -4.95 1.05 -5.23
C GLY A 102 -4.78 -0.08 -4.23
N THR A 103 -3.81 0.06 -3.35
CA THR A 103 -3.55 -0.86 -2.24
C THR A 103 -3.63 -0.11 -0.92
N GLY A 104 -4.18 -0.77 0.09
CA GLY A 104 -4.11 -0.32 1.48
C GLY A 104 -3.73 -1.47 2.40
N TRP A 105 -3.50 -1.17 3.67
CA TRP A 105 -3.17 -2.19 4.67
C TRP A 105 -3.66 -1.79 6.05
N LEU A 106 -4.05 -2.77 6.86
CA LEU A 106 -4.55 -2.54 8.21
C LEU A 106 -3.39 -2.07 9.10
N GLY A 107 -3.43 -0.81 9.52
CA GLY A 107 -2.49 -0.19 10.46
C GLY A 107 -3.02 -0.14 11.89
N ALA A 108 -4.31 -0.42 12.07
CA ALA A 108 -4.98 -0.60 13.37
C ALA A 108 -6.29 -1.39 13.17
N PRO A 109 -7.05 -1.71 14.23
CA PRO A 109 -8.32 -2.44 14.11
C PRO A 109 -9.29 -1.85 13.08
N ASN A 110 -9.42 -0.53 13.02
CA ASN A 110 -10.38 0.22 12.20
C ASN A 110 -9.69 1.27 11.29
N LEU A 111 -8.40 1.09 11.01
CA LEU A 111 -7.64 2.00 10.14
C LEU A 111 -6.94 1.22 9.04
N VAL A 112 -7.25 1.55 7.79
CA VAL A 112 -6.48 1.16 6.62
C VAL A 112 -5.59 2.32 6.20
N VAL A 113 -4.28 2.09 6.13
CA VAL A 113 -3.29 3.05 5.65
C VAL A 113 -3.10 2.85 4.15
N THR A 114 -2.97 3.93 3.39
CA THR A 114 -2.77 3.93 1.92
C THR A 114 -2.04 5.21 1.50
N ALA A 115 -1.87 5.44 0.19
CA ALA A 115 -1.35 6.68 -0.35
C ALA A 115 -2.37 7.82 -0.21
N GLY A 116 -1.88 9.06 -0.14
CA GLY A 116 -2.72 10.25 -0.10
C GLY A 116 -3.52 10.39 -1.39
N HIS A 117 -2.91 10.11 -2.54
CA HIS A 117 -3.59 10.16 -3.84
C HIS A 117 -4.69 9.09 -4.00
N CYS A 118 -4.73 8.05 -3.16
CA CYS A 118 -5.83 7.07 -3.16
C CYS A 118 -7.10 7.61 -2.47
N VAL A 119 -6.96 8.59 -1.56
CA VAL A 119 -8.08 9.16 -0.79
C VAL A 119 -8.41 10.59 -1.18
N TYR A 120 -7.46 11.32 -1.76
CA TYR A 120 -7.62 12.68 -2.26
C TYR A 120 -7.04 12.77 -3.68
N LEU A 121 -7.93 12.76 -4.67
CA LEU A 121 -7.66 12.76 -6.10
C LEU A 121 -7.68 14.19 -6.63
N HIS A 122 -6.51 14.86 -6.67
CA HIS A 122 -6.41 16.24 -7.15
C HIS A 122 -6.99 16.44 -8.55
N ALA A 123 -6.73 15.50 -9.46
CA ALA A 123 -7.23 15.56 -10.83
C ALA A 123 -8.73 15.24 -10.98
N ASP A 124 -9.42 14.83 -9.89
CA ASP A 124 -10.76 14.27 -10.00
C ASP A 124 -11.69 14.61 -8.81
N GLY A 125 -11.69 15.89 -8.42
CA GLY A 125 -12.67 16.44 -7.49
C GLY A 125 -12.26 16.43 -6.02
N GLY A 126 -11.00 16.16 -5.71
CA GLY A 126 -10.47 16.15 -4.34
C GLY A 126 -10.75 14.83 -3.64
N TRP A 127 -11.39 14.86 -2.47
CA TRP A 127 -11.70 13.65 -1.71
C TRP A 127 -12.41 12.59 -2.56
N ALA A 128 -12.01 11.33 -2.42
CA ALA A 128 -12.76 10.19 -2.93
C ALA A 128 -14.20 10.26 -2.41
N GLU A 129 -15.16 9.81 -3.22
CA GLU A 129 -16.55 9.70 -2.81
C GLU A 129 -16.76 8.44 -1.96
N GLU A 130 -16.17 7.34 -2.37
CA GLU A 130 -16.31 6.04 -1.74
C GLU A 130 -15.09 5.17 -2.03
N ILE A 131 -14.67 4.39 -1.04
CA ILE A 131 -13.66 3.35 -1.24
C ILE A 131 -14.20 2.01 -0.72
N ILE A 132 -14.16 0.99 -1.57
CA ILE A 132 -14.37 -0.40 -1.16
C ILE A 132 -13.02 -1.02 -0.84
N VAL A 133 -12.86 -1.44 0.41
CA VAL A 133 -11.70 -2.14 0.94
C VAL A 133 -11.94 -3.65 0.86
N LEU A 134 -11.03 -4.37 0.21
CA LEU A 134 -11.13 -5.81 -0.06
C LEU A 134 -9.89 -6.53 0.51
N PRO A 135 -9.93 -6.97 1.79
CA PRO A 135 -8.80 -7.68 2.40
C PRO A 135 -8.56 -9.04 1.74
N ALA A 136 -7.29 -9.38 1.50
CA ALA A 136 -6.89 -10.68 0.94
C ALA A 136 -7.62 -11.06 -0.36
N LEU A 137 -7.88 -10.08 -1.25
CA LEU A 137 -8.44 -10.37 -2.55
C LEU A 137 -7.51 -11.32 -3.31
N ASN A 138 -8.06 -12.36 -3.95
CA ASN A 138 -7.29 -13.33 -4.72
C ASN A 138 -8.08 -13.85 -5.92
N GLY A 139 -8.00 -13.13 -7.02
CA GLY A 139 -8.68 -13.47 -8.27
C GLY A 139 -10.12 -12.94 -8.33
N ALA A 140 -10.96 -13.68 -9.06
CA ALA A 140 -12.33 -13.27 -9.40
C ALA A 140 -13.39 -13.79 -8.42
N ASP A 141 -12.99 -14.61 -7.44
CA ASP A 141 -13.90 -15.13 -6.42
C ASP A 141 -14.36 -14.01 -5.47
N ALA A 142 -15.52 -14.23 -4.85
CA ALA A 142 -16.01 -13.33 -3.81
C ALA A 142 -14.93 -13.20 -2.70
N PRO A 143 -14.59 -11.97 -2.26
CA PRO A 143 -13.56 -11.78 -1.25
C PRO A 143 -13.90 -12.54 0.02
N ARG A 144 -13.03 -13.47 0.43
CA ARG A 144 -13.26 -14.36 1.59
C ARG A 144 -13.54 -13.59 2.88
N PHE A 145 -12.92 -12.43 3.05
CA PHE A 145 -13.11 -11.57 4.23
C PHE A 145 -14.15 -10.48 4.02
N GLY A 146 -14.91 -10.54 2.93
CA GLY A 146 -15.93 -9.56 2.56
C GLY A 146 -15.34 -8.28 1.96
N ALA A 147 -16.24 -7.34 1.72
CA ALA A 147 -15.94 -6.01 1.19
C ALA A 147 -16.45 -4.97 2.19
N VAL A 148 -15.59 -4.02 2.57
CA VAL A 148 -15.95 -2.95 3.50
C VAL A 148 -16.01 -1.63 2.74
N LYS A 149 -17.18 -1.01 2.76
CA LYS A 149 -17.38 0.31 2.16
C LYS A 149 -16.99 1.38 3.18
N ALA A 150 -16.19 2.35 2.76
CA ALA A 150 -15.75 3.46 3.60
C ALA A 150 -15.95 4.80 2.87
N ARG A 151 -16.27 5.84 3.65
CA ARG A 151 -16.43 7.24 3.19
C ARG A 151 -15.73 8.26 4.08
N ARG A 152 -15.02 7.78 5.11
CA ARG A 152 -14.29 8.63 6.06
C ARG A 152 -12.81 8.48 5.76
N PHE A 153 -12.21 9.57 5.29
CA PHE A 153 -10.82 9.59 4.88
C PHE A 153 -10.03 10.65 5.65
N ARG A 154 -8.71 10.45 5.69
CA ARG A 154 -7.74 11.40 6.22
C ARG A 154 -6.53 11.44 5.31
N THR A 155 -5.95 12.61 5.17
CA THR A 155 -4.61 12.86 4.62
C THR A 155 -4.12 14.18 5.26
N VAL A 156 -2.98 14.71 4.85
CA VAL A 156 -2.39 15.91 5.43
C VAL A 156 -2.38 17.08 4.47
N ASP A 157 -2.31 18.30 5.00
CA ASP A 157 -2.30 19.54 4.20
C ASP A 157 -1.17 19.58 3.17
N GLY A 158 -0.01 18.99 3.51
CA GLY A 158 1.11 18.86 2.57
C GLY A 158 0.75 18.07 1.31
N TRP A 159 -0.17 17.11 1.41
CA TRP A 159 -0.74 16.42 0.25
C TRP A 159 -1.83 17.28 -0.40
N ILE A 160 -2.84 17.69 0.36
CA ILE A 160 -4.04 18.40 -0.14
C ILE A 160 -3.63 19.64 -0.95
N ASN A 161 -2.75 20.48 -0.40
CA ASN A 161 -2.41 21.78 -0.98
C ASN A 161 -1.10 21.75 -1.78
N GLY A 162 -0.17 20.88 -1.38
CA GLY A 162 1.21 20.94 -1.86
C GLY A 162 1.65 19.80 -2.76
N LYS A 163 0.86 18.72 -2.90
CA LYS A 163 1.24 17.48 -3.62
C LYS A 163 2.64 16.99 -3.27
N ALA A 164 3.07 17.24 -2.03
CA ALA A 164 4.44 16.95 -1.63
C ALA A 164 4.63 15.43 -1.54
N ALA A 165 5.65 14.89 -2.21
CA ALA A 165 5.85 13.44 -2.31
C ALA A 165 6.06 12.75 -0.94
N GLY A 166 6.69 13.45 0.01
CA GLY A 166 6.83 12.99 1.40
C GLY A 166 5.56 13.14 2.26
N SER A 167 4.52 13.75 1.71
CA SER A 167 3.19 13.90 2.34
C SER A 167 2.14 13.01 1.70
N ASP A 168 2.47 12.24 0.65
CA ASP A 168 1.55 11.35 -0.03
C ASP A 168 1.22 10.12 0.83
N TYR A 169 0.36 10.30 1.82
CA TYR A 169 -0.19 9.23 2.64
C TYR A 169 -1.58 9.58 3.12
N GLY A 170 -2.37 8.54 3.36
CA GLY A 170 -3.75 8.67 3.77
C GLY A 170 -4.21 7.53 4.67
N GLY A 171 -5.33 7.77 5.31
CA GLY A 171 -6.05 6.82 6.14
C GLY A 171 -7.49 6.68 5.66
N ILE A 172 -7.97 5.44 5.64
CA ILE A 172 -9.37 5.09 5.45
C ILE A 172 -9.88 4.59 6.80
N LEU A 173 -10.83 5.32 7.37
CA LEU A 173 -11.40 5.03 8.67
C LEU A 173 -12.59 4.10 8.46
N LEU A 174 -12.51 2.93 9.08
CA LEU A 174 -13.54 1.90 8.99
C LEU A 174 -14.50 2.03 10.17
N ASP A 175 -15.78 1.75 9.93
CA ASP A 175 -16.79 1.72 11.00
C ASP A 175 -16.70 0.41 11.80
N GLU A 176 -16.21 -0.66 11.17
CA GLU A 176 -15.99 -1.97 11.82
C GLU A 176 -14.48 -2.22 12.05
N PRO A 177 -14.09 -2.73 13.24
CA PRO A 177 -12.68 -3.00 13.58
C PRO A 177 -12.19 -4.34 12.98
N ILE A 178 -12.22 -4.48 11.65
CA ILE A 178 -11.86 -5.74 10.97
C ILE A 178 -10.43 -6.21 11.26
N GLY A 179 -9.52 -5.30 11.64
CA GLY A 179 -8.15 -5.61 12.02
C GLY A 179 -8.02 -6.43 13.31
N ASP A 180 -9.02 -6.47 14.19
CA ASP A 180 -8.99 -7.36 15.36
C ASP A 180 -9.02 -8.84 14.94
N ARG A 181 -9.68 -9.14 13.82
CA ARG A 181 -9.78 -10.49 13.26
C ARG A 181 -8.66 -10.79 12.26
N LEU A 182 -8.31 -9.82 11.42
CA LEU A 182 -7.36 -10.01 10.32
C LEU A 182 -5.91 -9.77 10.75
N GLY A 183 -5.70 -9.11 11.89
CA GLY A 183 -4.41 -8.57 12.29
C GLY A 183 -4.10 -7.26 11.56
N TYR A 184 -3.12 -6.54 12.08
CA TYR A 184 -2.65 -5.28 11.51
C TYR A 184 -1.13 -5.17 11.65
N PHE A 185 -0.52 -4.29 10.88
CA PHE A 185 0.91 -4.02 10.93
C PHE A 185 1.26 -3.16 12.15
N SER A 186 2.42 -3.41 12.74
CA SER A 186 3.01 -2.46 13.68
C SER A 186 3.57 -1.27 12.90
N LEU A 187 3.48 -0.06 13.45
CA LEU A 187 4.03 1.15 12.84
C LEU A 187 5.40 1.47 13.46
N GLY A 188 6.41 1.74 12.63
CA GLY A 188 7.76 2.06 13.09
C GLY A 188 8.37 3.27 12.40
N ALA A 189 8.76 4.27 13.19
CA ALA A 189 9.62 5.38 12.75
C ALA A 189 11.08 5.05 13.06
N LEU A 190 11.72 4.31 12.15
CA LEU A 190 13.09 3.82 12.34
C LEU A 190 14.12 4.87 11.87
N GLY A 191 15.29 4.85 12.51
CA GLY A 191 16.43 5.69 12.10
C GLY A 191 17.08 5.19 10.80
N ASP A 192 17.84 6.06 10.14
CA ASP A 192 18.47 5.78 8.84
C ASP A 192 19.34 4.52 8.85
N ASP A 193 20.13 4.32 9.91
CA ASP A 193 21.01 3.16 10.05
C ASP A 193 20.25 1.83 10.11
N GLN A 194 19.04 1.84 10.66
CA GLN A 194 18.17 0.65 10.72
C GLN A 194 17.50 0.40 9.36
N LEU A 195 17.16 1.47 8.63
CA LEU A 195 16.52 1.40 7.32
C LEU A 195 17.49 0.90 6.25
N LYS A 196 18.70 1.49 6.16
CA LYS A 196 19.71 1.18 5.12
C LYS A 196 20.31 -0.23 5.19
N ARG A 197 20.07 -0.98 6.28
CA ARG A 197 20.64 -2.32 6.51
C ARG A 197 19.62 -3.45 6.40
N SER A 198 18.39 -3.15 6.00
CA SER A 198 17.27 -4.09 6.10
C SER A 198 16.63 -4.35 4.73
N TRP A 199 16.22 -5.59 4.51
CA TRP A 199 15.39 -5.95 3.36
C TRP A 199 13.99 -5.38 3.52
N ALA A 200 13.65 -4.44 2.65
CA ALA A 200 12.33 -3.89 2.54
C ALA A 200 11.44 -4.88 1.78
N ASN A 201 10.31 -5.20 2.39
CA ASN A 201 9.28 -6.02 1.80
C ASN A 201 8.17 -5.11 1.29
N ILE A 202 7.62 -5.41 0.12
CA ILE A 202 6.41 -4.75 -0.41
C ILE A 202 5.44 -5.79 -0.91
N SER A 203 4.15 -5.51 -0.79
CA SER A 203 3.12 -6.32 -1.43
C SER A 203 1.86 -5.52 -1.65
N GLY A 204 1.21 -5.75 -2.80
CA GLY A 204 0.00 -5.07 -3.18
C GLY A 204 -0.64 -5.67 -4.41
N TYR A 205 -1.49 -4.89 -5.06
CA TYR A 205 -2.37 -5.33 -6.14
C TYR A 205 -2.04 -4.62 -7.46
N PRO A 206 -0.98 -5.06 -8.18
CA PRO A 206 -0.60 -4.46 -9.45
C PRO A 206 -1.68 -4.67 -10.52
N ALA A 207 -1.84 -3.71 -11.44
CA ALA A 207 -2.85 -3.79 -12.51
C ALA A 207 -2.35 -4.52 -13.78
N ASP A 208 -1.04 -4.52 -14.03
CA ASP A 208 -0.43 -5.18 -15.20
C ASP A 208 -0.41 -6.71 -15.06
N ILE A 209 -0.07 -7.21 -13.87
CA ILE A 209 -0.11 -8.63 -13.53
C ILE A 209 -1.20 -8.89 -12.49
N GLY A 210 -2.01 -9.94 -12.67
CA GLY A 210 -3.13 -10.22 -11.77
C GLY A 210 -4.29 -9.20 -11.82
N SER A 211 -4.23 -8.19 -12.69
CA SER A 211 -5.32 -7.26 -13.02
C SER A 211 -5.94 -6.55 -11.80
N ALA A 212 -5.11 -6.14 -10.84
CA ALA A 212 -5.50 -5.56 -9.55
C ALA A 212 -6.44 -6.45 -8.71
N ARG A 213 -6.47 -7.76 -9.00
CA ARG A 213 -7.29 -8.78 -8.34
C ARG A 213 -6.45 -9.83 -7.61
N GLN A 214 -5.16 -9.94 -7.90
CA GLN A 214 -4.25 -10.84 -7.20
C GLN A 214 -3.15 -10.05 -6.52
N GLN A 215 -2.73 -10.56 -5.37
CA GLN A 215 -1.69 -9.95 -4.57
C GLN A 215 -0.31 -10.45 -5.02
N TYR A 216 0.60 -9.52 -5.24
CA TYR A 216 2.00 -9.81 -5.57
C TYR A 216 2.92 -9.30 -4.49
N PHE A 217 4.09 -9.91 -4.38
CA PHE A 217 5.10 -9.62 -3.38
C PHE A 217 6.47 -9.49 -4.05
N HIS A 218 7.29 -8.57 -3.54
CA HIS A 218 8.69 -8.46 -3.86
C HIS A 218 9.45 -7.90 -2.65
N ALA A 219 10.76 -8.15 -2.58
CA ALA A 219 11.61 -7.61 -1.53
C ALA A 219 13.01 -7.33 -2.09
N ARG A 220 13.55 -6.17 -1.73
CA ARG A 220 14.93 -5.75 -2.01
C ARG A 220 15.48 -4.91 -0.86
N LEU A 221 16.77 -4.61 -0.89
CA LEU A 221 17.35 -3.60 -0.02
C LEU A 221 16.86 -2.20 -0.43
N LEU A 222 16.76 -1.30 0.54
CA LEU A 222 16.57 0.12 0.23
C LEU A 222 17.82 0.67 -0.48
N VAL A 223 17.60 1.39 -1.56
CA VAL A 223 18.66 2.05 -2.34
C VAL A 223 19.06 3.36 -1.67
N GLU A 224 18.07 4.14 -1.25
CA GLU A 224 18.28 5.43 -0.58
C GLU A 224 17.19 5.69 0.45
N VAL A 225 17.53 6.46 1.48
CA VAL A 225 16.63 6.90 2.55
C VAL A 225 16.93 8.36 2.81
N ASN A 226 15.90 9.20 2.79
CA ASN A 226 15.96 10.57 3.26
C ASN A 226 14.92 10.82 4.37
N GLU A 227 14.74 12.06 4.80
CA GLU A 227 13.87 12.41 5.93
C GLU A 227 12.39 12.01 5.74
N SER A 228 11.89 12.06 4.50
CA SER A 228 10.47 11.89 4.19
C SER A 228 10.17 10.76 3.21
N ARG A 229 11.19 10.15 2.58
CA ARG A 229 11.03 9.13 1.54
C ARG A 229 12.00 7.95 1.68
N LEU A 230 11.54 6.79 1.21
CA LEU A 230 12.31 5.57 1.01
C LEU A 230 12.37 5.29 -0.49
N PHE A 231 13.56 4.98 -1.02
CA PHE A 231 13.77 4.67 -2.43
C PHE A 231 14.32 3.25 -2.59
N TYR A 232 13.86 2.55 -3.61
CA TYR A 232 14.16 1.14 -3.83
C TYR A 232 14.01 0.76 -5.31
N ASP A 233 14.68 -0.32 -5.70
CA ASP A 233 14.62 -0.94 -7.03
C ASP A 233 13.57 -2.06 -7.12
N ILE A 234 12.65 -2.12 -6.14
CA ILE A 234 11.59 -3.13 -6.07
C ILE A 234 10.57 -2.83 -7.17
N ASP A 235 10.33 -3.79 -8.07
CA ASP A 235 9.30 -3.70 -9.10
C ASP A 235 7.91 -3.39 -8.52
N THR A 236 7.30 -2.30 -8.99
CA THR A 236 5.91 -1.95 -8.71
C THR A 236 5.21 -1.56 -10.01
N PHE A 237 3.88 -1.51 -9.96
CA PHE A 237 3.07 -1.04 -11.06
C PHE A 237 1.77 -0.49 -10.49
N SER A 238 1.18 0.45 -11.21
CA SER A 238 -0.05 1.10 -10.81
C SER A 238 -1.11 0.12 -10.26
N GLY A 239 -1.77 0.53 -9.19
CA GLY A 239 -2.59 -0.34 -8.34
C GLY A 239 -1.86 -0.80 -7.08
N GLN A 240 -0.52 -0.82 -7.09
CA GLN A 240 0.26 -1.01 -5.85
C GLN A 240 0.43 0.27 -5.03
N SER A 241 0.00 1.41 -5.53
CA SER A 241 0.08 2.67 -4.80
C SER A 241 -0.70 2.55 -3.47
N GLY A 242 -0.01 2.89 -2.37
CA GLY A 242 -0.43 2.70 -0.99
C GLY A 242 0.03 1.40 -0.32
N SER A 243 0.75 0.51 -1.02
CA SER A 243 1.28 -0.73 -0.46
C SER A 243 2.17 -0.50 0.76
N PRO A 244 2.12 -1.38 1.79
CA PRO A 244 3.04 -1.28 2.91
C PRO A 244 4.45 -1.61 2.47
N VAL A 245 5.42 -0.80 2.92
CA VAL A 245 6.83 -1.16 2.95
C VAL A 245 7.16 -1.56 4.39
N TRP A 246 7.58 -2.80 4.63
CA TRP A 246 7.80 -3.29 5.99
C TRP A 246 9.09 -4.08 6.17
N PHE A 247 9.52 -4.14 7.44
CA PHE A 247 10.54 -5.06 7.93
C PHE A 247 9.93 -6.13 8.82
N THR A 248 10.58 -7.29 8.86
CA THR A 248 10.22 -8.36 9.79
C THR A 248 11.17 -8.32 10.99
N ALA A 249 10.64 -8.06 12.17
CA ALA A 249 11.40 -8.13 13.41
C ALA A 249 11.73 -9.59 13.78
N SER A 250 12.72 -9.79 14.64
CA SER A 250 13.15 -11.12 15.10
C SER A 250 12.05 -11.91 15.82
N ASP A 251 11.08 -11.22 16.43
CA ASP A 251 9.89 -11.78 17.05
C ASP A 251 8.76 -12.11 16.04
N GLY A 252 9.00 -11.91 14.75
CA GLY A 252 8.04 -12.15 13.68
C GLY A 252 7.04 -11.01 13.46
N ARG A 253 7.08 -9.91 14.21
CA ARG A 253 6.20 -8.77 13.92
C ARG A 253 6.54 -8.11 12.59
N ARG A 254 5.52 -7.68 11.85
CA ARG A 254 5.69 -6.85 10.65
C ARG A 254 5.60 -5.38 11.03
N ILE A 255 6.71 -4.68 10.85
CA ILE A 255 6.85 -3.27 11.16
C ILE A 255 6.80 -2.51 9.85
N ALA A 256 5.67 -1.87 9.56
CA ALA A 256 5.56 -0.94 8.45
C ALA A 256 6.43 0.30 8.74
N VAL A 257 7.27 0.63 7.77
CA VAL A 257 8.24 1.73 7.82
C VAL A 257 8.05 2.73 6.67
N GLY A 258 7.21 2.37 5.69
CA GLY A 258 6.88 3.25 4.58
C GLY A 258 5.58 2.84 3.89
N ILE A 259 5.14 3.72 3.00
CA ILE A 259 3.92 3.60 2.19
C ILE A 259 4.35 3.84 0.76
N HIS A 260 4.21 2.86 -0.14
CA HIS A 260 4.56 3.03 -1.54
C HIS A 260 3.66 4.05 -2.21
N THR A 261 4.23 4.97 -2.99
CA THR A 261 3.46 6.11 -3.55
C THR A 261 3.79 6.46 -4.98
N SER A 262 5.00 6.15 -5.45
CA SER A 262 5.39 6.53 -6.80
C SER A 262 6.44 5.58 -7.35
N GLY A 263 6.56 5.59 -8.67
CA GLY A 263 7.64 4.95 -9.38
C GLY A 263 8.10 5.77 -10.57
N SER A 264 9.26 5.42 -11.08
CA SER A 264 9.82 5.94 -12.32
C SER A 264 10.63 4.84 -12.98
N GLN A 265 10.96 4.97 -14.27
CA GLN A 265 11.86 4.04 -14.97
C GLN A 265 13.22 3.77 -14.28
N ARG A 266 13.60 4.55 -13.25
CA ARG A 266 14.89 4.43 -12.56
C ARG A 266 14.79 4.02 -11.10
N GLU A 267 13.69 4.35 -10.42
CA GLU A 267 13.51 4.07 -9.00
C GLU A 267 12.02 4.07 -8.62
N ASN A 268 11.66 3.18 -7.70
CA ASN A 268 10.39 3.22 -6.99
C ASN A 268 10.60 3.84 -5.61
N ALA A 269 9.57 4.51 -5.10
CA ALA A 269 9.65 5.27 -3.87
C ALA A 269 8.35 5.25 -3.07
N GLY A 270 8.50 5.50 -1.77
CA GLY A 270 7.39 5.61 -0.85
C GLY A 270 7.60 6.67 0.20
N THR A 271 6.51 7.18 0.75
CA THR A 271 6.53 8.02 1.95
C THR A 271 7.12 7.23 3.12
N ARG A 272 8.17 7.76 3.75
CA ARG A 272 8.77 7.20 4.97
C ARG A 272 7.83 7.46 6.15
N ILE A 273 7.58 6.45 6.97
CA ILE A 273 6.96 6.65 8.27
C ILE A 273 8.02 7.24 9.20
N ASN A 274 8.12 8.56 9.24
CA ASN A 274 8.93 9.30 10.21
C ASN A 274 8.09 9.67 11.45
N GLY A 275 8.65 10.45 12.38
CA GLY A 275 7.97 10.81 13.62
C GLY A 275 6.62 11.52 13.40
N ASN A 276 6.55 12.42 12.42
CA ASN A 276 5.34 13.18 12.10
C ASN A 276 4.27 12.29 11.46
N VAL A 277 4.66 11.47 10.48
CA VAL A 277 3.75 10.49 9.84
C VAL A 277 3.21 9.52 10.89
N LEU A 278 4.07 8.99 11.76
CA LEU A 278 3.67 8.08 12.83
C LEU A 278 2.68 8.74 13.81
N ALA A 279 2.89 10.02 14.15
CA ALA A 279 1.98 10.75 15.02
C ALA A 279 0.59 10.89 14.39
N ASN A 280 0.52 11.24 13.10
CA ASN A 280 -0.74 11.35 12.36
C ASN A 280 -1.47 10.00 12.26
N LEU A 281 -0.77 8.92 11.90
CA LEU A 281 -1.38 7.58 11.84
C LEU A 281 -1.93 7.13 13.21
N ARG A 282 -1.22 7.44 14.30
CA ARG A 282 -1.69 7.16 15.67
C ARG A 282 -2.88 8.00 16.07
N ASP A 283 -2.97 9.22 15.58
CA ASP A 283 -4.11 10.09 15.80
C ASP A 283 -5.36 9.60 15.06
N TRP A 284 -5.23 9.26 13.78
CA TRP A 284 -6.34 8.74 12.98
C TRP A 284 -6.89 7.43 13.55
N ARG A 285 -6.00 6.57 14.09
CA ARG A 285 -6.41 5.37 14.84
C ARG A 285 -7.36 5.67 15.99
N ARG A 286 -7.15 6.76 16.74
CA ARG A 286 -8.03 7.13 17.87
C ARG A 286 -9.40 7.60 17.38
N HIS A 287 -9.41 8.43 16.35
CA HIS A 287 -10.64 9.02 15.81
C HIS A 287 -11.51 8.03 15.02
N ALA A 288 -10.92 6.94 14.52
CA ALA A 288 -11.71 5.86 13.94
C ALA A 288 -12.63 5.19 14.98
N ALA A 289 -12.30 5.23 16.28
CA ALA A 289 -13.08 4.63 17.36
C ALA A 289 -14.19 5.56 17.90
N THR A 290 -13.97 6.88 17.94
CA THR A 290 -14.90 7.84 18.57
C THR A 290 -16.11 8.20 17.71
N ASP A 291 -15.97 8.18 16.37
CA ASP A 291 -17.08 8.57 15.48
C ASP A 291 -18.14 7.45 15.35
N ALA A 292 -17.75 6.19 15.56
CA ALA A 292 -18.67 5.05 15.49
C ALA A 292 -19.66 5.03 16.67
N GLU A 293 -19.23 5.47 17.85
CA GLU A 293 -20.08 5.59 19.04
C GLU A 293 -21.08 6.76 18.92
N ALA A 294 -20.71 7.85 18.25
CA ALA A 294 -21.59 9.00 18.03
C ALA A 294 -22.75 8.69 17.07
N VAL A 295 -22.54 7.83 16.07
CA VAL A 295 -23.60 7.40 15.12
C VAL A 295 -24.52 6.34 15.75
N ALA A 296 -24.05 5.55 16.71
CA ALA A 296 -24.89 4.59 17.43
C ALA A 296 -25.78 5.25 18.50
N ALA A 297 -25.48 6.50 18.88
CA ALA A 297 -26.21 7.27 19.88
C ALA A 297 -27.21 8.29 19.29
N SER A 298 -27.36 8.35 17.96
CA SER A 298 -28.30 9.21 17.22
C SER A 298 -29.39 8.41 16.54
#